data_AF-U9TAG3-F1
#
_entry.id   AF-U9TAG3-F1
#
_cell.length_a   1.000
_cell.length_b   1.000
_cell.length_c   1.000
_cell.angle_alpha   90.00
_cell.angle_beta   90.00
_cell.angle_gamma   90.00
#
_symmetry.space_group_name_H-M   'P 1'
#
loop_
_entity.id
_entity.type
_entity.pdbx_description
1 polymer ?
#
loop_
_entity_poly.entity_id
_entity_poly.type
_entity_poly.pdbx_seq_one_letter_code
_entity_poly.pdbx_strand_id
1 'polypeptide(L)'
;MQQELFLPVLNNLEKLFLSKKDYDVIIKAGEDNDQKEIYAHSNILRCQSDYFDTAFSSNWAEKKDGKYIFKKPNVLPHIFEIIIRYFYCGQLDLNVKNGPDTLKLLVATDELGLNILSEYIQEFLIKNQKKFLQN
;
A
#
# COMPACT_ATOMS: atom_id res chain seq x y z
N MET A 1 -1.08 -24.77 12.71
CA MET A 1 -2.50 -24.96 13.08
C MET A 1 -3.30 -23.66 13.01
N GLN A 2 -2.90 -22.54 13.64
CA GLN A 2 -3.63 -21.26 13.49
C GLN A 2 -3.46 -20.59 12.10
N GLN A 3 -2.31 -20.77 11.43
CA GLN A 3 -2.06 -20.24 10.07
C GLN A 3 -3.09 -20.68 9.02
N GLU A 4 -3.52 -21.94 9.05
CA GLU A 4 -4.51 -22.47 8.10
C GLU A 4 -5.88 -21.80 8.25
N LEU A 5 -6.20 -21.26 9.43
CA LEU A 5 -7.49 -20.64 9.70
C LEU A 5 -7.59 -19.21 9.17
N PHE A 6 -6.52 -18.42 9.25
CA PHE A 6 -6.55 -17.02 8.81
C PHE A 6 -6.18 -16.84 7.34
N LEU A 7 -5.40 -17.75 6.73
CA LEU A 7 -5.02 -17.64 5.32
C LEU A 7 -6.22 -17.53 4.37
N PRO A 8 -7.29 -18.34 4.47
CA PRO A 8 -8.48 -18.18 3.64
C PRO A 8 -9.15 -16.80 3.81
N VAL A 9 -9.15 -16.25 5.02
CA VAL A 9 -9.73 -14.93 5.30
C VAL A 9 -8.93 -13.83 4.61
N LEU A 10 -7.60 -13.83 4.77
CA LEU A 10 -6.71 -12.86 4.11
C LEU A 10 -6.79 -12.96 2.59
N ASN A 11 -6.87 -14.18 2.03
CA ASN A 11 -7.06 -14.40 0.59
C ASN A 11 -8.42 -13.87 0.10
N ASN A 12 -9.48 -13.95 0.91
CA ASN A 12 -10.78 -13.39 0.54
C ASN A 12 -10.76 -11.86 0.53
N LEU A 13 -10.04 -11.22 1.47
CA LEU A 13 -9.82 -9.78 1.46
C LEU A 13 -8.97 -9.36 0.25
N GLU A 14 -7.91 -10.10 -0.08
CA GLU A 14 -7.13 -9.85 -1.29
C GLU A 14 -7.98 -9.96 -2.56
N LYS A 15 -8.84 -10.98 -2.65
CA LYS A 15 -9.81 -11.11 -3.76
C LYS A 15 -10.76 -9.92 -3.82
N LEU A 16 -11.21 -9.41 -2.67
CA LEU A 16 -12.03 -8.21 -2.61
C LEU A 16 -11.29 -7.00 -3.22
N PHE A 17 -10.03 -6.78 -2.84
CA PHE A 17 -9.18 -5.74 -3.44
C PHE A 17 -9.05 -5.90 -4.97
N LEU A 18 -8.67 -7.09 -5.43
CA LEU A 18 -8.47 -7.37 -6.86
C LEU A 18 -9.77 -7.25 -7.67
N SER A 19 -10.91 -7.57 -7.07
CA SER A 19 -12.21 -7.54 -7.75
C SER A 19 -12.72 -6.12 -8.03
N LYS A 20 -12.21 -5.12 -7.30
CA LYS A 20 -12.67 -3.72 -7.37
C LYS A 20 -14.19 -3.58 -7.18
N LYS A 21 -14.85 -4.52 -6.52
CA LYS A 21 -16.28 -4.44 -6.20
C LYS A 21 -16.48 -3.51 -5.01
N ASP A 22 -17.55 -2.71 -5.05
CA ASP A 22 -17.99 -1.87 -3.92
C ASP A 22 -16.96 -0.86 -3.38
N TYR A 23 -15.95 -0.51 -4.20
CA TYR A 23 -14.95 0.48 -3.83
C TYR A 23 -15.58 1.86 -3.61
N ASP A 24 -15.09 2.56 -2.60
CA ASP A 24 -15.45 3.93 -2.27
C ASP A 24 -14.23 4.87 -2.21
N VAL A 25 -13.04 4.37 -2.53
CA VAL A 25 -11.79 5.14 -2.64
C VAL A 25 -11.17 4.94 -4.02
N ILE A 26 -10.77 6.05 -4.65
CA ILE A 26 -9.93 6.11 -5.85
C ILE A 26 -8.61 6.80 -5.47
N ILE A 27 -7.52 6.04 -5.47
CA ILE A 27 -6.18 6.57 -5.27
C ILE A 27 -5.57 6.85 -6.64
N LYS A 28 -5.13 8.08 -6.86
CA LYS A 28 -4.38 8.51 -8.05
C LYS A 28 -2.91 8.59 -7.68
N ALA A 29 -2.15 7.57 -8.05
CA ALA A 29 -0.72 7.48 -7.80
C ALA A 29 0.06 7.80 -9.08
N GLY A 30 1.23 8.43 -8.95
CA GLY A 30 2.05 8.87 -10.07
C GLY A 30 1.65 10.22 -10.68
N GLU A 31 2.55 10.76 -11.49
CA GLU A 31 2.41 12.04 -12.21
C GLU A 31 2.24 11.82 -13.71
N ASP A 32 1.62 12.80 -14.37
CA ASP A 32 1.47 12.91 -15.82
C ASP A 32 1.02 11.60 -16.49
N ASN A 33 1.84 11.08 -17.41
CA ASN A 33 1.53 9.92 -18.25
C ASN A 33 1.64 8.59 -17.49
N ASP A 34 2.30 8.56 -16.33
CA ASP A 34 2.49 7.35 -15.52
C ASP A 34 1.42 7.24 -14.42
N GLN A 35 0.52 8.20 -14.31
CA GLN A 35 -0.56 8.18 -13.34
C GLN A 35 -1.49 6.97 -13.56
N LYS A 36 -1.79 6.25 -12.48
CA LYS A 36 -2.80 5.18 -12.49
C LYS A 36 -3.76 5.30 -11.32
N GLU A 37 -4.96 4.78 -11.53
CA GLU A 37 -6.00 4.68 -10.52
C GLU A 37 -5.97 3.31 -9.82
N ILE A 38 -5.95 3.35 -8.50
CA ILE A 38 -6.07 2.18 -7.62
C ILE A 38 -7.38 2.31 -6.86
N TYR A 39 -8.18 1.24 -6.85
CA TYR A 39 -9.51 1.23 -6.25
C TYR A 39 -9.48 0.46 -4.93
N ALA A 40 -10.00 1.06 -3.86
CA ALA A 40 -9.91 0.50 -2.51
C ALA A 40 -11.15 0.82 -1.66
N HIS A 41 -11.19 0.27 -0.44
CA HIS A 41 -12.27 0.47 0.52
C HIS A 41 -11.79 1.31 1.70
N SER A 42 -12.47 2.41 1.99
CA SER A 42 -12.10 3.34 3.05
C SER A 42 -12.08 2.64 4.40
N ASN A 43 -13.10 1.84 4.72
CA ASN A 43 -13.17 1.11 5.98
C ASN A 43 -11.95 0.20 6.25
N ILE A 44 -11.40 -0.46 5.22
CA ILE A 44 -10.20 -1.28 5.34
C ILE A 44 -8.98 -0.39 5.57
N LEU A 45 -8.79 0.65 4.74
CA LEU A 45 -7.64 1.53 4.85
C LEU A 45 -7.58 2.25 6.21
N ARG A 46 -8.72 2.75 6.69
CA ARG A 46 -8.86 3.46 7.96
C ARG A 46 -8.58 2.57 9.17
N CYS A 47 -8.97 1.29 9.10
CA CYS A 47 -8.72 0.32 10.16
C CYS A 47 -7.21 -0.01 10.29
N GLN A 48 -6.46 0.09 9.19
CA GLN A 48 -5.06 -0.32 9.12
C GLN A 48 -4.06 0.83 9.32
N SER A 49 -4.52 2.09 9.26
CA SER A 49 -3.63 3.24 9.24
C SER A 49 -4.32 4.52 9.71
N ASP A 50 -3.79 5.13 10.77
CA ASP A 50 -4.22 6.43 11.28
C ASP A 50 -4.09 7.54 10.24
N TYR A 51 -3.11 7.41 9.32
CA TYR A 51 -2.95 8.33 8.20
C TYR A 51 -4.20 8.30 7.29
N PHE A 52 -4.67 7.11 6.92
CA PHE A 52 -5.88 6.97 6.10
C PHE A 52 -7.16 7.24 6.90
N ASP A 53 -7.21 6.91 8.19
CA ASP A 53 -8.32 7.31 9.06
C ASP A 53 -8.50 8.82 9.12
N THR A 54 -7.39 9.54 9.30
CA THR A 54 -7.37 11.00 9.23
C THR A 54 -7.75 11.47 7.83
N ALA A 55 -7.09 10.98 6.78
CA ALA A 55 -7.28 11.46 5.41
C ALA A 55 -8.75 11.36 4.93
N PHE A 56 -9.49 10.34 5.37
CA PHE A 56 -10.89 10.13 5.01
C PHE A 56 -11.90 10.69 6.02
N SER A 57 -11.44 11.24 7.15
CA SER A 57 -12.30 11.88 8.17
C SER A 57 -12.21 13.41 8.16
N SER A 58 -11.08 13.99 7.78
CA SER A 58 -10.78 15.43 7.92
C SER A 58 -10.95 16.27 6.64
N ASN A 59 -11.71 15.77 5.64
CA ASN A 59 -11.84 16.37 4.30
C ASN A 59 -10.51 16.56 3.55
N TRP A 60 -9.43 15.85 3.92
CA TRP A 60 -8.18 15.89 3.15
C TRP A 60 -8.34 15.27 1.76
N ALA A 61 -9.03 14.13 1.69
CA ALA A 61 -9.42 13.56 0.42
C ALA A 61 -10.66 14.31 -0.13
N GLU A 62 -10.60 14.66 -1.41
CA GLU A 62 -11.76 15.17 -2.13
C GLU A 62 -12.84 14.08 -2.19
N LYS A 63 -14.12 14.44 -2.06
CA LYS A 63 -15.22 13.49 -2.22
C LYS A 63 -16.03 13.86 -3.45
N LYS A 64 -16.08 12.97 -4.44
CA LYS A 64 -16.82 13.13 -5.69
C LYS A 64 -17.75 11.94 -5.92
N ASP A 65 -19.02 12.20 -6.18
CA ASP A 65 -20.04 11.17 -6.40
C ASP A 65 -20.08 10.09 -5.31
N GLY A 66 -19.89 10.52 -4.06
CA GLY A 66 -19.86 9.64 -2.88
C GLY A 66 -18.54 8.90 -2.63
N LYS A 67 -17.54 9.03 -3.51
CA LYS A 67 -16.24 8.36 -3.42
C LYS A 67 -15.11 9.30 -3.03
N TYR A 68 -14.17 8.83 -2.22
CA TYR A 68 -12.94 9.57 -1.91
C TYR A 68 -11.99 9.52 -3.09
N ILE A 69 -11.41 10.67 -3.44
CA ILE A 69 -10.34 10.84 -4.41
C ILE A 69 -9.09 11.24 -3.63
N PHE A 70 -8.12 10.35 -3.58
CA PHE A 70 -6.88 10.54 -2.84
C PHE A 70 -5.71 10.62 -3.83
N LYS A 71 -4.93 11.70 -3.80
CA LYS A 71 -3.86 11.95 -4.78
C LYS A 71 -2.49 11.78 -4.12
N LYS A 72 -1.63 10.93 -4.69
CA LYS A 72 -0.23 10.75 -4.30
C LYS A 72 0.68 10.74 -5.54
N PRO A 73 0.89 11.92 -6.14
CA PRO A 73 1.64 12.04 -7.38
C PRO A 73 3.10 11.57 -7.24
N ASN A 74 3.68 11.77 -6.07
CA ASN A 74 5.06 11.45 -5.71
C ASN A 74 5.34 9.96 -5.46
N VAL A 75 4.34 9.08 -5.52
CA VAL A 75 4.52 7.63 -5.32
C VAL A 75 4.17 6.88 -6.60
N LEU A 76 5.06 5.99 -7.03
CA LEU A 76 4.82 5.17 -8.22
C LEU A 76 3.60 4.26 -8.02
N PRO A 77 2.74 4.07 -9.05
CA PRO A 77 1.52 3.31 -8.88
C PRO A 77 1.71 1.88 -8.36
N HIS A 78 2.70 1.15 -8.86
CA HIS A 78 2.93 -0.23 -8.45
C HIS A 78 3.44 -0.32 -7.00
N ILE A 79 4.19 0.69 -6.54
CA ILE A 79 4.62 0.80 -5.14
C ILE A 79 3.41 1.04 -4.24
N PHE A 80 2.51 1.94 -4.64
CA PHE A 80 1.29 2.20 -3.87
C PHE A 80 0.36 0.98 -3.85
N GLU A 81 0.28 0.23 -4.95
CA GLU A 81 -0.50 -1.01 -5.03
C GLU A 81 0.01 -2.09 -4.07
N ILE A 82 1.33 -2.21 -3.89
CA ILE A 82 1.94 -3.11 -2.89
C ILE A 82 1.49 -2.73 -1.47
N ILE A 83 1.54 -1.43 -1.13
CA ILE A 83 1.12 -0.93 0.20
C ILE A 83 -0.36 -1.20 0.45
N ILE A 84 -1.21 -0.89 -0.54
CA ILE A 84 -2.65 -1.11 -0.39
C ILE A 84 -2.97 -2.59 -0.30
N ARG A 85 -2.35 -3.45 -1.12
CA ARG A 85 -2.53 -4.90 -1.02
C ARG A 85 -2.11 -5.42 0.37
N TYR A 86 -1.01 -4.93 0.93
CA TYR A 86 -0.58 -5.27 2.28
C TYR A 86 -1.66 -4.98 3.34
N PHE A 87 -2.41 -3.89 3.23
CA PHE A 87 -3.52 -3.62 4.16
C PHE A 87 -4.69 -4.60 4.08
N TYR A 88 -4.86 -5.31 2.96
CA TYR A 88 -5.93 -6.30 2.82
C TYR A 88 -5.50 -7.67 3.34
N CYS A 89 -4.26 -8.10 3.08
CA CYS A 89 -3.86 -9.49 3.31
C CYS A 89 -2.59 -9.66 4.14
N GLY A 90 -1.94 -8.57 4.56
CA GLY A 90 -0.70 -8.59 5.32
C GLY A 90 0.50 -9.17 4.56
N GLN A 91 0.36 -9.45 3.26
CA GLN A 91 1.42 -10.01 2.44
C GLN A 91 2.27 -8.90 1.83
N LEU A 92 3.58 -9.09 1.86
CA LEU A 92 4.56 -8.20 1.26
C LEU A 92 5.61 -9.06 0.56
N ASP A 93 5.73 -8.91 -0.76
CA ASP A 93 6.76 -9.60 -1.55
C ASP A 93 7.92 -8.64 -1.81
N LEU A 94 9.01 -8.81 -1.05
CA LEU A 94 10.23 -8.05 -1.22
C LEU A 94 11.22 -8.82 -2.08
N ASN A 95 11.50 -8.31 -3.28
CA ASN A 95 12.45 -8.92 -4.19
C ASN A 95 13.84 -8.27 -4.06
N VAL A 96 14.83 -9.04 -3.58
CA VAL A 96 16.22 -8.59 -3.42
C VAL A 96 16.87 -8.15 -4.74
N LYS A 97 16.35 -8.56 -5.90
CA LYS A 97 16.86 -8.10 -7.21
C LYS A 97 16.39 -6.69 -7.56
N ASN A 98 15.35 -6.18 -6.89
CA ASN A 98 14.76 -4.88 -7.18
C ASN A 98 15.01 -3.89 -6.03
N GLY A 99 16.28 -3.56 -5.80
CA GLY A 99 16.72 -2.63 -4.76
C GLY A 99 16.11 -1.23 -4.88
N PRO A 100 16.09 -0.59 -6.06
CA PRO A 100 15.50 0.73 -6.23
C PRO A 100 14.03 0.77 -5.84
N ASP A 101 13.22 -0.22 -6.22
CA ASP A 101 11.80 -0.24 -5.83
C ASP A 101 11.60 -0.57 -4.36
N THR A 102 12.45 -1.40 -3.77
CA THR A 102 12.43 -1.65 -2.31
C THR A 102 12.73 -0.36 -1.53
N LEU A 103 13.66 0.48 -2.00
CA LEU A 103 13.94 1.79 -1.41
C LEU A 103 12.78 2.76 -1.60
N LYS A 104 12.16 2.82 -2.79
CA LYS A 104 10.97 3.65 -3.03
C LYS A 104 9.79 3.23 -2.16
N LEU A 105 9.63 1.92 -1.93
CA LEU A 105 8.62 1.38 -1.02
C LEU A 105 8.89 1.86 0.41
N LEU A 106 10.13 1.80 0.90
CA LEU A 106 10.50 2.34 2.21
C LEU A 106 10.17 3.84 2.34
N VAL A 107 10.52 4.64 1.33
CA VAL A 107 10.22 6.08 1.33
C VAL A 107 8.71 6.32 1.38
N ALA A 108 7.93 5.58 0.59
CA ALA A 108 6.48 5.72 0.58
C ALA A 108 5.84 5.28 1.91
N THR A 109 6.34 4.23 2.56
CA THR A 109 5.82 3.77 3.85
C THR A 109 6.16 4.74 4.99
N ASP A 110 7.35 5.36 4.95
CA ASP A 110 7.75 6.42 5.89
C ASP A 110 6.86 7.67 5.74
N GLU A 111 6.63 8.13 4.50
CA GLU A 111 5.76 9.28 4.22
C GLU A 111 4.30 9.06 4.68
N LEU A 112 3.81 7.82 4.59
CA LEU A 112 2.48 7.44 5.05
C LEU A 112 2.43 7.14 6.57
N GLY A 113 3.54 7.27 7.29
CA GLY A 113 3.63 7.00 8.73
C GLY A 113 3.43 5.53 9.11
N LEU A 114 3.73 4.60 8.20
CA LEU A 114 3.55 3.16 8.39
C LEU A 114 4.78 2.56 9.08
N ASN A 115 5.01 2.93 10.33
CA ASN A 115 6.26 2.66 11.04
C ASN A 115 6.65 1.18 11.07
N ILE A 116 5.71 0.29 11.42
CA ILE A 116 5.96 -1.17 11.48
C ILE A 116 6.42 -1.71 10.12
N LEU A 117 5.76 -1.29 9.05
CA LEU A 117 6.10 -1.74 7.69
C LEU A 117 7.44 -1.16 7.24
N SER A 118 7.70 0.11 7.56
CA SER A 118 8.96 0.80 7.26
C SER A 118 10.14 0.14 7.96
N GLU A 119 10.02 -0.17 9.26
CA GLU A 119 11.02 -0.89 10.04
C GLU A 119 11.31 -2.27 9.44
N TYR A 120 10.27 -3.02 9.07
CA TYR A 120 10.42 -4.33 8.43
C TYR A 120 11.21 -4.24 7.10
N ILE A 121 10.88 -3.28 6.24
CA ILE A 121 11.56 -3.07 4.95
C ILE A 121 13.01 -2.62 5.18
N GLN A 122 13.24 -1.72 6.14
CA GLN A 122 14.58 -1.26 6.49
C GLN A 122 15.47 -2.42 6.97
N GLU A 123 14.96 -3.28 7.85
CA GLU A 123 15.68 -4.48 8.28
C GLU A 123 16.01 -5.41 7.10
N PHE A 124 15.07 -5.62 6.18
CA PHE A 124 15.29 -6.42 4.99
C PHE A 124 16.41 -5.87 4.12
N LEU A 125 16.44 -4.54 3.93
CA LEU A 125 17.49 -3.84 3.19
C LEU A 125 18.87 -4.01 3.86
N ILE A 126 18.95 -3.83 5.18
CA ILE A 126 20.20 -4.01 5.94
C ILE A 126 20.70 -5.46 5.84
N LYS A 127 19.82 -6.45 6.05
CA LYS A 127 20.15 -7.88 5.95
C LYS A 127 20.66 -8.28 4.56
N ASN A 128 20.23 -7.59 3.51
CA ASN A 128 20.60 -7.86 2.12
C ASN A 128 21.53 -6.81 1.50
N GLN A 129 22.11 -5.91 2.29
CA GLN A 129 22.90 -4.75 1.82
C GLN A 129 23.98 -5.15 0.78
N LYS A 130 24.72 -6.23 1.03
CA LYS A 130 25.77 -6.71 0.11
C LYS A 130 25.24 -7.05 -1.28
N LYS A 131 24.04 -7.60 -1.38
CA LYS A 131 23.42 -7.97 -2.67
C LYS A 131 22.93 -6.73 -3.42
N PHE A 132 22.47 -5.71 -2.71
CA PHE A 132 22.06 -4.44 -3.32
C PHE A 132 23.24 -3.60 -3.81
N LEU A 133 24.40 -3.68 -3.15
CA LEU A 133 25.63 -2.97 -3.55
C LEU A 133 26.45 -3.69 -4.64
N GLN A 134 26.07 -4.92 -5.02
CA GLN A 134 26.75 -5.72 -6.04
C GLN A 134 26.08 -5.66 -7.42
N ASN A 135 24.93 -4.98 -7.52
CA ASN A 135 24.19 -4.78 -8.77
C ASN A 135 24.56 -3.46 -9.44
#